data_AF-A0A7K2FKY0-F1
#
_entry.id   AF-A0A7K2FKY0-F1
#
_cell.length_a   1.000
_cell.length_b   1.000
_cell.length_c   1.000
_cell.angle_alpha   90.00
_cell.angle_beta   90.00
_cell.angle_gamma   90.00
#
_symmetry.space_group_name_H-M   'P 1'
#
loop_
_entity.id
_entity.type
_entity.pdbx_description
1 polymer ?
#
loop_
_entity_poly.entity_id
_entity_poly.type
_entity_poly.pdbx_seq_one_letter_code
_entity_poly.pdbx_strand_id
1 'polypeptide(L)' 'MLTTQGDEGSHPGLTIKVYRVNPETGQRTVVRPTRHVQPARDIPFSQSFPPCACPRHQEDVR' A
#
# COMPACT_ATOMS: atom_id res chain seq x y z
N MET A 1 15.59 24.74 -18.97
CA MET A 1 14.58 23.67 -18.79
C MET A 1 13.93 23.90 -17.44
N LEU A 2 12.66 24.32 -17.42
CA LEU A 2 11.92 24.63 -16.20
C LEU A 2 11.19 23.35 -15.77
N THR A 3 11.57 22.74 -14.65
CA THR A 3 10.82 21.61 -14.09
C THR A 3 9.54 22.16 -13.49
N THR A 4 8.41 21.93 -14.15
CA THR A 4 7.09 22.27 -13.62
C THR A 4 6.90 21.51 -12.32
N GLN A 5 6.83 22.27 -11.23
CA GLN A 5 6.55 21.82 -9.87
C GLN A 5 5.28 20.98 -9.90
N GLY A 6 5.37 19.75 -9.39
CA GLY A 6 4.28 18.79 -9.37
C GLY A 6 3.05 19.40 -8.70
N ASP A 7 1.94 19.31 -9.42
CA ASP A 7 0.58 19.56 -9.00
C ASP A 7 0.36 19.17 -7.52
N GLU A 8 0.17 20.17 -6.65
CA GLU A 8 -0.38 20.00 -5.29
C GLU A 8 -1.86 19.61 -5.42
N GLY A 9 -2.11 18.45 -6.00
CA GLY A 9 -3.39 17.79 -6.03
C GLY A 9 -3.79 17.48 -4.60
N SER A 10 -4.68 18.30 -4.04
CA SER A 10 -5.36 18.07 -2.76
C SER A 10 -6.22 16.79 -2.86
N HIS A 11 -5.57 15.63 -2.86
CA HIS A 11 -6.25 14.35 -2.80
C HIS A 11 -6.83 14.20 -1.39
N PRO A 12 -8.15 13.99 -1.23
CA PRO A 12 -8.73 13.67 0.06
C PRO A 12 -8.08 12.36 0.51
N GLY A 13 -7.18 12.41 1.48
CA GLY A 13 -6.31 11.30 1.85
C GLY A 13 -7.07 9.98 2.08
N LEU A 14 -6.36 8.86 1.98
CA LEU A 14 -6.98 7.53 2.04
C LEU A 14 -7.55 7.24 3.44
N THR A 15 -8.72 6.60 3.50
CA THR A 15 -9.29 6.08 4.75
C THR A 15 -9.53 4.58 4.68
N ILE A 16 -9.38 3.89 5.81
CA ILE A 16 -9.65 2.45 5.92
C ILE A 16 -10.61 2.20 7.08
N LYS A 17 -11.66 1.41 6.81
CA LYS A 17 -12.60 0.85 7.80
C LYS A 17 -12.64 -0.66 7.62
N VAL A 18 -12.55 -1.43 8.70
CA VAL A 18 -12.56 -2.90 8.64
C VAL A 18 -13.87 -3.43 9.20
N TYR A 19 -14.55 -4.27 8.43
CA TYR A 19 -15.77 -4.94 8.85
C TYR A 19 -15.69 -6.44 8.57
N ARG A 20 -16.38 -7.23 9.40
CA ARG A 20 -16.69 -8.64 9.14
C ARG A 20 -18.07 -8.72 8.51
N VAL A 21 -18.24 -9.65 7.58
CA VAL A 21 -19.51 -9.93 6.92
C VAL A 21 -19.97 -11.31 7.40
N ASN A 22 -21.21 -11.40 7.88
CA ASN A 22 -21.86 -12.69 8.09
C ASN A 22 -22.19 -13.29 6.71
N PRO A 23 -21.67 -14.48 6.35
CA PRO A 23 -21.86 -15.05 5.01
C PRO A 23 -23.29 -15.52 4.74
N GLU A 24 -24.07 -15.84 5.78
CA GLU A 24 -25.44 -16.33 5.64
C GLU A 24 -26.45 -15.17 5.52
N THR A 25 -26.23 -14.09 6.28
CA THR A 25 -27.18 -12.96 6.36
C THR A 25 -26.71 -11.70 5.65
N GLY A 26 -25.44 -11.63 5.24
CA GLY A 26 -24.82 -10.43 4.66
C GLY A 26 -24.60 -9.29 5.65
N GLN A 27 -24.95 -9.46 6.92
CA GLN A 27 -24.85 -8.40 7.93
C GLN A 27 -23.38 -8.03 8.19
N ARG A 28 -23.10 -6.73 8.22
CA ARG A 28 -21.76 -6.18 8.45
C ARG A 28 -21.58 -5.75 9.89
N THR A 29 -20.52 -6.23 10.54
CA THR A 29 -20.11 -5.78 11.88
C THR A 29 -18.78 -5.07 11.79
N VAL A 30 -18.71 -3.84 12.31
CA VAL A 30 -17.47 -3.07 12.32
C VAL A 30 -16.49 -3.71 13.30
N VAL A 31 -15.30 -4.04 12.81
CA VAL A 31 -14.19 -4.58 13.62
C VAL A 31 -13.18 -3.49 13.95
N ARG A 32 -12.96 -2.56 13.02
CA ARG A 32 -12.14 -1.36 13.26
C ARG A 32 -12.81 -0.13 12.66
N PRO A 33 -12.90 0.98 13.42
CA PRO A 33 -13.49 2.22 12.93
C PRO A 33 -12.65 2.80 11.79
N THR A 34 -13.24 3.76 11.07
CA THR A 34 -12.56 4.49 10.00
C THR A 34 -11.35 5.23 10.55
N ARG A 35 -10.20 5.10 9.89
CA ARG A 35 -8.99 5.89 10.17
C ARG A 35 -8.40 6.45 8.88
N HIS A 36 -7.78 7.62 8.98
CA HIS A 36 -6.94 8.16 7.91
C HIS A 36 -5.62 7.39 7.82
N VAL A 37 -5.18 7.15 6.60
CA VAL A 37 -3.92 6.48 6.28
C VAL A 37 -3.07 7.45 5.49
N GLN A 38 -1.94 7.81 6.09
CA GLN A 38 -0.94 8.61 5.40
C GLN A 38 -0.32 7.78 4.26
N PRO A 39 0.01 8.40 3.12
CA PRO A 39 0.75 7.72 2.06
C PRO A 39 1.99 7.03 2.64
N ALA A 40 2.25 5.79 2.19
CA ALA A 40 3.47 5.10 2.55
C ALA A 40 4.66 5.92 2.03
N ARG A 41 5.64 6.18 2.90
CA ARG A 41 6.86 6.89 2.53
C ARG A 41 7.84 6.00 1.77
N ASP A 42 7.74 4.70 2.00
CA ASP A 42 8.57 3.69 1.39
C ASP A 42 7.77 2.95 0.32
N ILE A 43 8.36 2.78 -0.86
CA ILE A 43 7.83 1.89 -1.89
C ILE A 43 8.28 0.48 -1.50
N PRO A 44 7.39 -0.44 -1.10
CA PRO A 44 7.80 -1.81 -0.82
C PRO A 44 8.36 -2.42 -2.12
N PHE A 45 9.66 -2.70 -2.14
CA PHE A 45 10.41 -3.15 -3.32
C PHE A 45 10.05 -4.60 -3.75
N SER A 46 9.22 -5.32 -2.99
CA SER A 46 8.77 -6.65 -3.36
C SER A 46 7.44 -7.00 -2.69
N GLN A 47 6.53 -7.59 -3.46
CA GLN A 47 5.30 -8.23 -2.96
C GLN A 47 5.21 -9.72 -3.36
N SER A 48 6.31 -10.31 -3.85
CA SER A 48 6.32 -11.69 -4.35
C SER A 48 7.27 -12.56 -3.53
N PHE A 49 6.81 -13.77 -3.21
CA PHE A 49 7.66 -14.85 -2.74
C PHE A 49 8.01 -15.78 -3.91
N PRO A 50 9.29 -16.16 -4.12
CA PRO A 50 10.47 -15.71 -3.35
C PRO A 50 10.80 -14.23 -3.67
N PRO A 51 11.41 -13.49 -2.72
CA PRO A 51 11.81 -12.12 -3.00
C PRO A 51 12.78 -12.11 -4.18
N CYS A 52 12.58 -11.16 -5.10
CA CYS A 52 13.46 -10.95 -6.24
C CYS A 52 14.93 -10.85 -5.77
N ALA A 53 15.84 -11.46 -6.53
CA ALA A 53 17.27 -11.32 -6.28
C ALA A 53 17.63 -9.83 -6.40
N CYS A 54 17.89 -9.19 -5.25
CA CYS A 54 18.33 -7.80 -5.23
C CYS A 54 19.55 -7.62 -6.16
N PRO A 55 19.74 -6.46 -6.81
CA PRO A 55 20.93 -6.19 -7.65
C PRO A 55 22.27 -6.34 -6.92
N ARG A 56 22.26 -6.41 -5.57
CA ARG A 56 23.43 -6.72 -4.72
C ARG A 56 23.69 -8.22 -4.50
N HIS A 57 22.82 -9.11 -4.98
CA HIS A 57 23.02 -10.57 -5.00
C HIS A 57 23.58 -11.06 -6.34
N GLN A 58 24.29 -10.21 -7.07
CA GLN A 58 25.31 -10.70 -8.00
C GLN A 58 26.56 -10.98 -7.17
N GLU A 59 26.64 -12.16 -6.57
CA GLU A 59 27.95 -12.76 -6.38
C GLU A 59 28.13 -13.73 -7.53
N ASP A 60 29.13 -13.40 -8.36
CA ASP A 60 29.80 -14.27 -9.30
C ASP A 60 29.76 -15.75 -8.87
N VAL A 61 28.94 -16.55 -9.54
CA VAL A 61 29.13 -17.99 -9.58
C VAL A 61 29.40 -18.39 -11.03
N ARG A 62 30.68 -18.21 -11.38
CA ARG A 62 31.49 -18.85 -12.44
C ARG A 62 31.02 -18.79 -13.89
#